data_AF-A0AAD9K7M0-F1
#
_entry.id   AF-A0AAD9K7M0-F1
#
_cell.length_a   1.000
_cell.length_b   1.000
_cell.length_c   1.000
_cell.angle_alpha   90.00
_cell.angle_beta   90.00
_cell.angle_gamma   90.00
#
_symmetry.space_group_name_H-M   'P 1'
#
loop_
_entity.id
_entity.type
_entity.pdbx_description
1 polymer ?
#
loop_
_entity_poly.entity_id
_entity_poly.type
_entity_poly.pdbx_seq_one_letter_code
_entity_poly.pdbx_strand_id
1 'polypeptide(L)'
;MRKIRQLHFTAWPDKGTPDYAYPLLAFHRKVRSFDPERRGPLLQAAAEGAVDVFECVNLLRTQRISMVQTLDQYLYVYQAFIQSSEVTFVPCSQLKDAFDELSRDKKLSKQFQSRPASCGYTVISAFRDLGLSDLGLFR
;
A
#
# COMPACT_ATOMS: atom_id res chain seq x y z
N MET A 1 -20.91 27.67 10.07
CA MET A 1 -20.36 27.38 8.73
C MET A 1 -19.62 26.05 8.75
N ARG A 2 -19.91 25.13 7.83
CA ARG A 2 -19.20 23.83 7.72
C ARG A 2 -17.91 24.02 6.92
N LYS A 3 -16.75 23.68 7.49
CA LYS A 3 -15.46 23.75 6.79
C LYS A 3 -15.32 22.53 5.86
N ILE A 4 -15.20 22.77 4.56
CA ILE A 4 -15.00 21.71 3.54
C ILE A 4 -13.54 21.74 3.10
N ARG A 5 -12.91 20.56 2.99
CA ARG A 5 -11.56 20.38 2.44
C ARG A 5 -11.63 19.41 1.27
N GLN A 6 -11.15 19.83 0.11
CA GLN A 6 -11.03 18.99 -1.08
C GLN A 6 -9.57 18.59 -1.26
N LEU A 7 -9.33 17.30 -1.43
CA LEU A 7 -8.02 16.72 -1.69
C LEU A 7 -8.10 15.98 -3.02
N HIS A 8 -7.24 16.32 -3.97
CA HIS A 8 -7.20 15.72 -5.30
C HIS A 8 -5.90 14.91 -5.43
N PHE A 9 -6.04 13.63 -5.75
CA PHE A 9 -4.92 12.77 -6.10
C PHE A 9 -4.65 12.87 -7.61
N THR A 10 -3.49 13.41 -8.00
CA THR A 10 -3.15 13.72 -9.40
C THR A 10 -2.14 12.77 -10.02
N ALA A 11 -1.63 11.80 -9.26
CA ALA A 11 -0.61 10.85 -9.72
C ALA A 11 -1.21 9.53 -10.24
N TRP A 12 -2.53 9.45 -10.41
CA TRP A 12 -3.19 8.29 -11.00
C TRP A 12 -3.08 8.35 -12.52
N PRO A 13 -2.55 7.32 -13.20
CA PRO A 13 -2.42 7.31 -14.66
C PRO A 13 -3.77 7.07 -15.35
N ASP A 14 -3.94 7.58 -16.57
CA ASP A 14 -5.18 7.41 -17.34
C ASP A 14 -5.51 5.94 -17.67
N LYS A 15 -4.49 5.08 -17.74
CA LYS A 15 -4.61 3.64 -17.98
C LYS A 15 -3.90 2.85 -16.89
N GLY A 16 -4.57 1.82 -16.38
CA GLY A 16 -3.99 0.88 -15.42
C GLY A 16 -3.86 1.46 -14.01
N THR A 17 -2.76 1.11 -13.35
CA THR A 17 -2.42 1.51 -11.97
C THR A 17 -1.05 2.16 -11.93
N PRO A 18 -0.75 3.01 -10.93
CA PRO A 18 0.59 3.53 -10.73
C PRO A 18 1.62 2.41 -10.50
N ASP A 19 2.87 2.62 -10.95
CA ASP A 19 3.97 1.66 -10.77
C ASP A 19 4.36 1.45 -9.30
N TYR A 20 4.06 2.43 -8.45
CA TYR A 20 4.40 2.42 -7.03
C TYR A 20 3.18 2.79 -6.17
N ALA A 21 3.01 2.10 -5.04
CA ALA A 21 1.92 2.38 -4.12
C ALA A 21 2.16 3.61 -3.22
N TYR A 22 3.42 4.07 -3.11
CA TYR A 22 3.81 5.16 -2.21
C TYR A 22 3.00 6.46 -2.37
N PRO A 23 2.75 7.00 -3.59
CA PRO A 23 1.98 8.23 -3.73
C PRO A 23 0.57 8.11 -3.16
N LEU A 24 -0.09 6.95 -3.38
CA LEU A 24 -1.42 6.71 -2.84
C LEU A 24 -1.38 6.56 -1.31
N LEU A 25 -0.37 5.88 -0.77
CA LEU A 25 -0.20 5.74 0.69
C LEU A 25 0.06 7.09 1.36
N ALA A 26 0.91 7.93 0.78
CA ALA A 26 1.17 9.28 1.26
C ALA A 26 -0.10 10.15 1.21
N PHE A 27 -0.85 10.08 0.11
CA PHE A 27 -2.14 10.77 -0.02
C PHE A 27 -3.14 10.27 1.02
N HIS A 28 -3.28 8.95 1.19
CA HIS A 28 -4.16 8.34 2.19
C HIS A 28 -3.79 8.77 3.62
N ARG A 29 -2.49 8.77 3.99
CA ARG A 29 -2.01 9.30 5.27
C ARG A 29 -2.36 10.78 5.43
N LYS A 30 -2.23 11.59 4.38
CA LYS A 30 -2.58 13.02 4.40
C LYS A 30 -4.09 13.24 4.58
N VAL A 31 -4.93 12.52 3.84
CA VAL A 31 -6.40 12.56 3.99
C VAL A 31 -6.78 12.23 5.44
N ARG A 32 -6.15 11.19 6.00
CA ARG A 32 -6.40 10.76 7.38
C ARG A 32 -5.87 11.70 8.44
N SER A 33 -4.82 12.48 8.18
CA SER A 33 -4.39 13.51 9.13
C SER A 33 -5.48 14.55 9.44
N PHE A 34 -6.53 14.62 8.61
CA PHE A 34 -7.69 15.48 8.82
C PHE A 34 -8.90 14.79 9.48
N ASP A 35 -8.86 13.46 9.63
CA ASP A 35 -9.93 12.62 10.22
C ASP A 35 -9.32 11.31 10.78
N PRO A 36 -8.76 11.35 12.01
CA PRO A 36 -8.07 10.19 12.60
C PRO A 36 -9.04 9.10 13.08
N GLU A 37 -10.29 9.45 13.42
CA GLU A 37 -11.33 8.52 13.88
C GLU A 37 -11.80 7.57 12.78
N ARG A 38 -11.66 7.98 11.50
CA ARG A 38 -12.02 7.14 10.36
C ARG A 38 -11.05 5.97 10.20
N ARG A 39 -11.50 4.80 10.68
CA ARG A 39 -10.82 3.52 10.49
C ARG A 39 -11.09 3.00 9.08
N GLY A 40 -10.03 2.63 8.38
CA GLY A 40 -10.10 2.01 7.06
C GLY A 40 -9.21 0.77 6.99
N PRO A 41 -9.35 -0.06 5.94
CA PRO A 41 -8.68 -1.35 5.84
C PRO A 41 -7.16 -1.28 6.01
N LEU A 42 -6.53 -0.22 5.49
CA LEU A 42 -5.08 0.02 5.61
C LEU A 42 -4.61 0.26 7.06
N LEU A 43 -5.46 0.78 7.95
CA LEU A 43 -5.11 0.90 9.37
C LEU A 43 -5.32 -0.41 10.11
N GLN A 44 -6.37 -1.14 9.77
CA GLN A 44 -6.61 -2.47 10.32
C GLN A 44 -5.41 -3.38 10.03
N ALA A 45 -4.82 -3.27 8.83
CA ALA A 45 -3.55 -3.90 8.49
C ALA A 45 -2.41 -3.62 9.44
N ALA A 46 -2.19 -2.34 9.71
CA ALA A 46 -1.09 -1.90 10.54
C ALA A 46 -1.32 -2.23 12.02
N ALA A 47 -2.58 -2.29 12.46
CA ALA A 47 -2.96 -2.56 13.85
C ALA A 47 -3.02 -4.06 14.17
N GLU A 48 -3.58 -4.87 13.26
CA GLU A 48 -3.81 -6.31 13.45
C GLU A 48 -2.67 -7.16 12.88
N GLY A 49 -1.79 -6.57 12.06
CA GLY A 49 -0.66 -7.27 11.42
C GLY A 49 -1.08 -8.21 10.29
N ALA A 50 -2.37 -8.34 10.00
CA ALA A 50 -2.93 -9.15 8.94
C ALA A 50 -4.13 -8.43 8.29
N VAL A 51 -4.27 -8.55 6.97
CA VAL A 51 -5.48 -8.14 6.24
C VAL A 51 -5.86 -9.20 5.25
N ASP A 52 -7.12 -9.58 5.28
CA ASP A 52 -7.74 -10.33 4.20
C ASP A 52 -8.20 -9.38 3.09
N VAL A 53 -7.35 -9.21 2.07
CA VAL A 53 -7.65 -8.38 0.90
C VAL A 53 -8.79 -8.97 0.08
N PHE A 54 -8.90 -10.31 0.03
CA PHE A 54 -9.92 -10.99 -0.76
C PHE A 54 -11.30 -10.74 -0.17
N GLU A 55 -11.46 -10.96 1.13
CA GLU A 55 -12.72 -10.71 1.83
C GLU A 55 -13.08 -9.23 1.80
N CYS A 56 -12.08 -8.33 1.96
CA CYS A 56 -12.32 -6.89 1.84
C CYS A 56 -12.88 -6.50 0.46
N VAL A 57 -12.31 -7.03 -0.63
CA VAL A 57 -12.81 -6.77 -2.00
C VAL A 57 -14.18 -7.41 -2.22
N ASN A 58 -14.43 -8.59 -1.66
CA ASN A 58 -15.72 -9.27 -1.74
C ASN A 58 -16.85 -8.48 -1.04
N LEU A 59 -16.56 -7.95 0.15
CA LEU A 59 -17.46 -7.05 0.88
C LEU A 59 -17.72 -5.75 0.11
N LEU A 60 -16.68 -5.15 -0.51
CA LEU A 60 -16.84 -3.95 -1.34
C LEU A 60 -17.73 -4.21 -2.56
N ARG A 61 -17.61 -5.39 -3.18
CA ARG A 61 -18.45 -5.79 -4.33
C ARG A 61 -19.91 -6.03 -3.96
N THR A 62 -20.16 -6.49 -2.74
CA THR A 62 -21.54 -6.59 -2.20
C THR A 62 -22.20 -5.22 -2.07
N GLN A 63 -21.45 -4.18 -1.69
CA GLN A 63 -21.98 -2.82 -1.52
C GLN A 63 -22.04 -2.02 -2.83
N ARG A 64 -21.13 -2.27 -3.77
CA ARG A 64 -21.08 -1.61 -5.07
C ARG A 64 -20.49 -2.54 -6.12
N ILE A 65 -21.30 -2.86 -7.13
CA ILE A 65 -20.88 -3.72 -8.23
C ILE A 65 -19.61 -3.16 -8.92
N SER A 66 -18.73 -4.07 -9.32
CA SER A 66 -17.50 -3.76 -10.07
C SER A 66 -16.49 -2.88 -9.31
N MET A 67 -16.39 -3.03 -7.99
CA MET A 67 -15.24 -2.53 -7.21
C MET A 67 -14.01 -3.42 -7.46
N VAL A 68 -12.87 -2.78 -7.78
CA VAL A 68 -11.60 -3.42 -8.19
C VAL A 68 -11.84 -4.38 -9.36
N GLN A 69 -11.65 -3.89 -10.58
CA GLN A 69 -12.11 -4.59 -11.79
C GLN A 69 -11.00 -5.35 -12.52
N THR A 70 -9.76 -4.89 -12.38
CA THR A 70 -8.63 -5.47 -13.10
C THR A 70 -7.69 -6.19 -12.15
N LEU A 71 -6.99 -7.19 -12.68
CA LEU A 71 -5.93 -7.88 -11.96
C LEU A 71 -4.85 -6.90 -11.49
N ASP A 72 -4.48 -5.93 -12.33
CA ASP A 72 -3.48 -4.91 -11.98
C ASP A 72 -3.92 -4.07 -10.76
N GLN A 73 -5.20 -3.71 -10.66
CA GLN A 73 -5.74 -3.02 -9.47
C GLN A 73 -5.68 -3.90 -8.22
N TYR A 74 -5.99 -5.18 -8.36
CA TYR A 74 -5.93 -6.12 -7.24
C TYR A 74 -4.49 -6.31 -6.74
N LEU A 75 -3.53 -6.51 -7.64
CA LEU A 75 -2.10 -6.57 -7.32
C LEU A 75 -1.59 -5.28 -6.68
N TYR A 76 -2.02 -4.13 -7.21
CA TYR A 76 -1.65 -2.83 -6.67
C TYR A 76 -2.14 -2.64 -5.22
N VAL A 77 -3.34 -3.11 -4.89
CA VAL A 77 -3.85 -3.10 -3.51
C VAL A 77 -2.95 -3.91 -2.58
N TYR A 78 -2.50 -5.11 -2.99
CA TYR A 78 -1.54 -5.89 -2.20
C TYR A 78 -0.23 -5.15 -1.96
N GLN A 79 0.32 -4.51 -2.99
CA GLN A 79 1.55 -3.71 -2.84
C GLN A 79 1.37 -2.57 -1.86
N ALA A 80 0.23 -1.88 -1.92
CA ALA A 80 -0.08 -0.81 -0.99
C ALA A 80 -0.15 -1.31 0.46
N PHE A 81 -0.74 -2.49 0.70
CA PHE A 81 -0.76 -3.08 2.04
C PHE A 81 0.64 -3.43 2.54
N ILE A 82 1.44 -4.11 1.73
CA ILE A 82 2.83 -4.46 2.07
C ILE A 82 3.64 -3.19 2.37
N GLN A 83 3.55 -2.17 1.51
CA GLN A 83 4.29 -0.93 1.72
C GLN A 83 3.73 -0.08 2.88
N SER A 84 2.48 -0.30 3.29
CA SER A 84 1.90 0.42 4.42
C SER A 84 2.43 -0.04 5.78
N SER A 85 2.82 -1.32 5.91
CA SER A 85 3.43 -1.86 7.13
C SER A 85 4.87 -1.37 7.31
N GLU A 86 5.53 -0.93 6.23
CA GLU A 86 6.83 -0.27 6.28
C GLU A 86 6.68 1.17 6.81
N VAL A 87 7.16 1.40 8.04
CA VAL A 87 7.12 2.71 8.71
C VAL A 87 8.28 3.59 8.22
N THR A 88 8.19 4.09 6.99
CA THR A 88 9.29 4.87 6.37
C THR A 88 9.13 6.39 6.48
N PHE A 89 8.13 6.91 7.19
CA PHE A 89 7.94 8.35 7.37
C PHE A 89 8.26 8.76 8.82
N VAL A 90 9.34 9.52 8.99
CA VAL A 90 9.76 10.07 10.28
C VAL A 90 9.56 11.59 10.23
N PRO A 91 8.75 12.19 11.13
CA PRO A 91 8.69 13.64 11.26
C PRO A 91 10.07 14.23 11.54
N CYS A 92 10.37 15.43 11.03
CA CYS A 92 11.68 16.07 11.21
C CYS A 92 12.08 16.21 12.69
N SER A 93 11.11 16.33 13.60
CA SER A 93 11.33 16.38 15.04
C SER A 93 11.93 15.09 15.63
N GLN A 94 11.64 13.93 15.02
CA GLN A 94 12.08 12.60 15.45
C GLN A 94 13.22 12.07 14.58
N LEU A 95 13.69 12.85 13.60
CA LEU A 95 14.69 12.43 12.63
C LEU A 95 16.01 12.04 13.31
N LYS A 96 16.42 12.79 14.35
CA LYS A 96 17.65 12.51 15.08
C LYS A 96 17.58 11.16 15.80
N ASP A 97 16.48 10.93 16.51
CA ASP A 97 16.28 9.67 17.26
C ASP A 97 16.22 8.46 16.32
N ALA A 98 15.49 8.59 15.21
CA ALA A 98 15.43 7.55 14.18
C ALA A 98 16.79 7.31 13.50
N PHE A 99 17.56 8.36 13.23
CA PHE A 99 18.91 8.24 12.67
C PHE A 99 19.86 7.54 13.65
N ASP A 100 19.76 7.85 14.95
CA ASP A 100 20.56 7.24 15.99
C ASP A 100 20.19 5.76 16.21
N GLU A 101 18.93 5.39 16.02
CA GLU A 101 18.44 4.00 16.04
C GLU A 101 18.95 3.21 14.83
N LEU A 102 18.81 3.76 13.63
CA LEU A 102 19.34 3.15 12.39
C LEU A 102 20.88 3.02 12.43
N SER A 103 21.57 3.98 13.03
CA SER A 103 23.03 3.97 13.18
C SER A 103 23.52 2.91 14.17
N ARG A 104 22.69 2.54 15.15
CA ARG A 104 22.96 1.43 16.08
C ARG A 104 22.79 0.07 15.41
N ASP A 105 21.89 -0.03 14.44
CA ASP A 105 21.51 -1.30 13.81
C ASP A 105 22.40 -1.69 12.61
N LYS A 106 23.73 -1.72 12.81
CA LYS A 106 24.69 -2.18 11.77
C LYS A 106 24.53 -3.67 11.39
N LYS A 107 23.71 -4.45 12.11
CA LYS A 107 23.49 -5.89 11.88
C LYS A 107 22.55 -6.18 10.70
N LEU A 108 21.73 -5.23 10.24
CA LEU A 108 20.85 -5.44 9.09
C LEU A 108 21.58 -5.50 7.74
N SER A 109 22.84 -5.07 7.67
CA SER A 109 23.67 -5.12 6.46
C SER A 109 23.91 -6.55 5.96
N LYS A 110 23.92 -7.56 6.87
CA LYS A 110 24.07 -8.98 6.48
C LYS A 110 22.77 -9.65 6.05
N GLN A 111 21.62 -9.10 6.42
CA GLN A 111 20.31 -9.70 6.11
C GLN A 111 19.67 -9.07 4.85
N PHE A 112 20.10 -7.86 4.48
CA PHE A 112 19.68 -7.23 3.22
C PHE A 112 20.52 -7.65 2.00
N GLN A 113 21.75 -8.16 2.20
CA GLN A 113 22.59 -8.69 1.11
C GLN A 113 22.11 -10.04 0.54
N SER A 114 21.19 -10.74 1.21
CA SER A 114 20.56 -11.95 0.68
C SER A 114 19.19 -11.71 0.02
N ARG A 115 18.68 -10.47 0.01
CA ARG A 115 17.45 -10.13 -0.70
C ARG A 115 17.82 -9.49 -2.03
N PRO A 116 17.51 -10.13 -3.18
CA PRO A 116 17.86 -9.56 -4.47
C PRO A 116 17.24 -8.16 -4.60
N ALA A 117 18.02 -7.24 -5.16
CA ALA A 117 17.71 -5.80 -5.32
C ALA A 117 16.53 -5.51 -6.26
N SER A 118 15.61 -6.45 -6.43
CA SER A 118 14.51 -6.45 -7.39
C SER A 118 13.13 -6.50 -6.71
N CYS A 119 13.05 -6.31 -5.39
CA CYS A 119 11.91 -6.70 -4.54
C CYS A 119 10.60 -5.88 -4.71
N GLY A 120 10.54 -4.86 -5.57
CA GLY A 120 9.25 -4.25 -5.98
C GLY A 120 8.68 -4.84 -7.27
N TYR A 121 9.57 -5.13 -8.22
CA TYR A 121 9.21 -5.54 -9.58
C TYR A 121 9.11 -7.05 -9.77
N THR A 122 9.86 -7.82 -8.97
CA THR A 122 9.94 -9.28 -9.13
C THR A 122 8.65 -9.99 -8.75
N VAL A 123 7.89 -9.47 -7.79
CA VAL A 123 6.59 -10.07 -7.41
C VAL A 123 5.57 -9.82 -8.52
N ILE A 124 5.55 -8.63 -9.13
CA ILE A 124 4.65 -8.32 -10.26
C ILE A 124 5.00 -9.18 -11.47
N SER A 125 6.29 -9.29 -11.82
CA SER A 125 6.72 -10.09 -12.96
C SER A 125 6.49 -11.58 -12.71
N ALA A 126 6.81 -12.09 -11.52
CA ALA A 126 6.57 -13.50 -11.18
C ALA A 126 5.07 -13.87 -11.21
N PHE A 127 4.17 -12.99 -10.78
CA PHE A 127 2.73 -13.24 -10.87
C PHE A 127 2.18 -13.14 -12.30
N ARG A 128 2.79 -12.30 -13.15
CA ARG A 128 2.49 -12.20 -14.59
C ARG A 128 3.02 -13.43 -15.36
N ASP A 129 4.18 -13.94 -14.98
CA ASP A 129 4.84 -15.10 -15.60
C ASP A 129 4.23 -16.45 -15.13
N LEU A 130 3.57 -16.48 -13.97
CA LEU A 130 2.83 -17.66 -13.46
C LEU A 130 1.48 -17.92 -14.16
N GLY A 131 1.14 -17.17 -15.22
CA GLY A 131 -0.03 -17.47 -16.06
C GLY A 131 -1.38 -17.35 -15.34
N LEU A 132 -1.45 -16.63 -14.21
CA LEU A 132 -2.68 -16.49 -13.40
C LEU A 132 -3.73 -15.57 -14.02
N SER A 133 -3.48 -15.03 -15.22
CA SER A 133 -4.48 -14.36 -16.06
C SER A 133 -5.70 -15.24 -16.39
N ASP A 134 -5.59 -16.56 -16.21
CA ASP A 134 -6.66 -17.54 -16.51
C ASP A 134 -7.52 -17.96 -15.30
N LEU A 135 -7.21 -17.49 -14.09
CA LEU A 135 -8.14 -17.62 -12.96
C LEU A 135 -9.20 -16.54 -13.14
N GLY A 136 -10.35 -16.93 -13.70
CA GLY A 136 -11.55 -16.12 -13.96
C GLY A 136 -12.21 -15.46 -12.73
N LEU A 137 -11.41 -14.86 -11.87
CA LEU A 137 -11.76 -14.08 -10.67
C LEU A 137 -12.29 -12.68 -11.02
N PHE A 138 -12.12 -12.27 -12.28
CA PHE A 138 -12.62 -11.03 -12.87
C PHE A 138 -13.26 -11.38 -14.21
N ARG A 139 -14.55 -11.71 -14.19
CA ARG A 139 -15.44 -11.70 -15.37
C ARG A 139 -16.32 -10.46 -15.30
#